data_AF-A0AB34IPR1-F1
#
_entry.id   AF-A0AB34IPR1-F1
#
_cell.length_a   1.000
_cell.length_b   1.000
_cell.length_c   1.000
_cell.angle_alpha   90.00
_cell.angle_beta   90.00
_cell.angle_gamma   90.00
#
_symmetry.space_group_name_H-M   'P 1'
#
loop_
_entity.id
_entity.type
_entity.pdbx_description
1 polymer ?
#
loop_
_entity_poly.entity_id
_entity_poly.type
_entity_poly.pdbx_seq_one_letter_code
_entity_poly.pdbx_strand_id
1 'polypeptide(L)'
;MGEPLAPSSPSSSPPPAASTDPMPPLLALCVASLCEMVAAAVLCASGTCDGLEAYAVSAGCISIAACLPLLLLHLDFFNVGGTAAAQYAPHLAVFLLLWWCAACFALTFVAPFAGLCNGFFASWVAPVAALLLCRATSPAVAAALGRAVAAARGAGAEGSIVCLLCATSAVVWIEAAVALGQASESHTAVKVWALCVGVVSMAACVAYLALEQAAGYGYTLAIGLGVWWLQGVAISFVPSVFNGAVNGFVCTWLSVGLAGYYCSICRNPRRLDPVASSDPETHYSSMAPPGMPGNSYCGSAFEGFGSGSSDPVPSMGIPSMKMPSMGSLSPSMGAHGTAEPCLSPGPVSVATPPPQRPDY
;
A
#
# COMPACT_ATOMS: atom_id res chain seq x y z
N MET A 1 -45.95 -36.50 -26.18
CA MET A 1 -45.73 -35.65 -25.00
C MET A 1 -44.28 -35.20 -25.08
N GLY A 2 -44.04 -33.94 -25.45
CA GLY A 2 -42.70 -33.39 -25.61
C GLY A 2 -42.19 -32.88 -24.26
N GLU A 3 -41.04 -33.39 -23.83
CA GLU A 3 -40.36 -32.98 -22.61
C GLU A 3 -39.83 -31.54 -22.81
N PRO A 4 -40.17 -30.57 -21.94
CA PRO A 4 -39.69 -29.20 -22.07
C PRO A 4 -38.18 -29.17 -21.79
N LEU A 5 -37.41 -28.76 -22.80
CA LEU A 5 -35.96 -28.53 -22.70
C LEU A 5 -35.70 -27.54 -21.57
N ALA A 6 -35.06 -28.01 -20.50
CA ALA A 6 -34.64 -27.19 -19.39
C ALA A 6 -33.70 -26.07 -19.92
N PRO A 7 -33.91 -24.80 -19.52
CA PRO A 7 -33.04 -23.71 -19.91
C PRO A 7 -31.62 -24.04 -19.44
N SER A 8 -30.69 -24.14 -20.40
CA SER A 8 -29.27 -24.32 -20.14
C SER A 8 -28.78 -23.15 -19.30
N SER A 9 -28.57 -23.38 -18.00
CA SER A 9 -27.98 -22.40 -17.10
C SER A 9 -26.66 -21.96 -17.70
N PRO A 10 -26.45 -20.67 -18.02
CA PRO A 10 -25.17 -20.21 -18.53
C PRO A 10 -24.12 -20.51 -17.48
N SER A 11 -23.23 -21.45 -17.79
CA SER A 11 -22.03 -21.76 -17.01
C SER A 11 -21.08 -20.56 -17.14
N SER A 12 -21.35 -19.49 -16.39
CA SER A 12 -20.43 -18.37 -16.24
C SER A 12 -19.33 -18.78 -15.27
N SER A 13 -18.40 -19.63 -15.72
CA SER A 13 -17.14 -19.82 -15.00
C SER A 13 -16.47 -18.43 -14.90
N PRO A 14 -16.15 -17.94 -13.70
CA PRO A 14 -15.49 -16.66 -13.55
C PRO A 14 -14.21 -16.66 -14.39
N PRO A 15 -13.90 -15.56 -15.09
CA PRO A 15 -12.69 -15.49 -15.90
C PRO A 15 -11.48 -15.83 -15.02
N PRO A 16 -10.53 -16.64 -15.52
CA PRO A 16 -9.34 -17.00 -14.76
C PRO A 16 -8.66 -15.72 -14.28
N ALA A 17 -8.44 -15.62 -12.97
CA ALA A 17 -7.78 -14.46 -12.38
C ALA A 17 -6.42 -14.30 -13.07
N ALA A 18 -6.20 -13.15 -13.72
CA ALA A 18 -4.94 -12.87 -14.38
C ALA A 18 -3.78 -13.09 -13.40
N SER A 19 -2.89 -14.04 -13.73
CA SER A 19 -1.71 -14.33 -12.92
C SER A 19 -0.90 -13.06 -12.78
N THR A 20 -0.78 -12.55 -11.56
CA THR A 20 -0.01 -11.34 -11.30
C THR A 20 1.47 -11.73 -11.20
N ASP A 21 2.32 -11.13 -12.03
CA ASP A 21 3.76 -11.36 -12.00
C ASP A 21 4.33 -10.98 -10.61
N PRO A 22 5.02 -11.89 -9.91
CA PRO A 22 5.65 -11.60 -8.61
C PRO A 22 6.90 -10.74 -8.72
N MET A 23 7.49 -10.56 -9.91
CA MET A 23 8.77 -9.87 -10.07
C MET A 23 8.72 -8.37 -9.72
N PRO A 24 7.75 -7.57 -10.20
CA PRO A 24 7.67 -6.15 -9.82
C PRO A 24 7.55 -5.89 -8.31
N PRO A 25 6.65 -6.55 -7.54
CA PRO A 25 6.58 -6.31 -6.11
C PRO A 25 7.81 -6.84 -5.36
N LEU A 26 8.43 -7.93 -5.82
CA LEU A 26 9.69 -8.42 -5.24
C LEU A 26 10.84 -7.42 -5.42
N LEU A 27 10.97 -6.84 -6.61
CA LEU A 27 11.97 -5.81 -6.89
C LEU A 27 11.71 -4.55 -6.07
N ALA A 28 10.46 -4.09 -6.02
CA ALA A 28 10.07 -2.93 -5.22
C ALA A 28 10.38 -3.14 -3.73
N LEU A 29 10.11 -4.33 -3.19
CA LEU A 29 10.43 -4.69 -1.81
C LEU A 29 11.95 -4.69 -1.57
N CYS A 30 12.73 -5.27 -2.48
CA CYS A 30 14.19 -5.29 -2.37
C CYS A 30 14.80 -3.87 -2.40
N VAL A 31 14.32 -3.01 -3.30
CA VAL A 31 14.78 -1.62 -3.40
C VAL A 31 14.38 -0.83 -2.15
N ALA A 32 13.13 -0.95 -1.69
CA ALA A 32 12.69 -0.30 -0.46
C ALA A 32 13.52 -0.74 0.74
N SER A 33 13.79 -2.05 0.87
CA SER A 33 14.64 -2.60 1.94
C SER A 33 16.07 -2.06 1.89
N LEU A 34 16.64 -1.90 0.69
CA LEU A 34 17.97 -1.30 0.50
C LEU A 34 17.98 0.19 0.87
N CYS A 35 16.99 0.96 0.43
CA CYS A 35 16.90 2.38 0.77
C CYS A 35 16.73 2.61 2.28
N GLU A 36 15.91 1.79 2.93
CA GLU A 36 15.73 1.80 4.38
C GLU A 36 17.04 1.43 5.10
N MET A 37 17.66 0.30 4.74
CA MET A 37 18.92 -0.16 5.33
C MET A 37 20.04 0.88 5.21
N VAL A 38 20.17 1.54 4.05
CA VAL A 38 21.16 2.60 3.83
C VAL A 38 20.86 3.80 4.71
N ALA A 39 19.59 4.23 4.80
CA ALA A 39 19.20 5.33 5.68
C ALA A 39 19.50 5.01 7.15
N ALA A 40 19.20 3.79 7.60
CA ALA A 40 19.49 3.32 8.94
C ALA A 40 21.01 3.23 9.21
N ALA A 41 21.78 2.71 8.25
CA ALA A 41 23.23 2.61 8.37
C ALA A 41 23.91 3.99 8.47
N VAL A 42 23.40 5.00 7.77
CA VAL A 42 23.90 6.38 7.87
C VAL A 42 23.62 6.96 9.26
N LEU A 43 22.45 6.68 9.85
CA LEU A 43 22.16 7.08 11.23
C LEU A 43 23.09 6.35 12.22
N CYS A 44 23.26 5.04 12.05
CA CYS A 44 24.19 4.25 12.86
C CYS A 44 25.65 4.71 12.75
N ALA A 45 26.05 5.33 11.63
CA ALA A 45 27.42 5.82 11.44
C ALA A 45 27.72 7.11 12.22
N SER A 46 26.71 7.88 12.63
CA SER A 46 26.88 9.13 13.37
C SER A 46 26.85 8.96 14.89
N GLY A 47 26.60 7.75 15.41
CA GLY A 47 26.43 7.49 16.84
C GLY A 47 26.56 6.01 17.23
N THR A 48 25.90 5.62 18.32
CA THR A 48 25.81 4.21 18.73
C THR A 48 24.65 3.53 18.04
N CYS A 49 24.94 2.53 17.21
CA CYS A 49 23.93 1.72 16.53
C CYS A 49 23.32 0.69 17.51
N ASP A 50 22.39 1.11 18.34
CA ASP A 50 21.66 0.25 19.29
C ASP A 50 20.14 0.41 19.19
N GLY A 51 19.41 -0.43 19.94
CA GLY A 51 17.95 -0.38 20.01
C GLY A 51 17.25 -0.40 18.65
N LEU A 52 16.46 0.65 18.37
CA LEU A 52 15.65 0.76 17.15
C LEU A 52 16.45 1.09 15.90
N GLU A 53 17.64 1.71 16.02
CA GLU A 53 18.51 1.98 14.87
C GLU A 53 19.14 0.69 14.35
N ALA A 54 19.63 -0.16 15.25
CA ALA A 54 20.11 -1.50 14.91
C ALA A 54 18.98 -2.39 14.36
N TYR A 55 17.76 -2.25 14.90
CA TYR A 55 16.59 -2.94 14.39
C TYR A 55 16.24 -2.51 12.95
N ALA A 56 16.33 -1.21 12.64
CA ALA A 56 16.13 -0.67 11.30
C ALA A 56 17.09 -1.31 10.29
N VAL A 57 18.40 -1.27 10.56
CA VAL A 57 19.42 -1.94 9.73
C VAL A 57 19.09 -3.43 9.54
N SER A 58 18.72 -4.10 10.63
CA SER A 58 18.38 -5.53 10.61
C SER A 58 17.15 -5.82 9.75
N ALA A 59 16.13 -4.97 9.80
CA ALA A 59 14.90 -5.12 9.02
C ALA A 59 15.18 -5.11 7.52
N GLY A 60 15.95 -4.13 7.05
CA GLY A 60 16.43 -4.07 5.67
C GLY A 60 17.32 -5.25 5.29
N CYS A 61 18.30 -5.61 6.12
CA CYS A 61 19.20 -6.76 5.87
C CYS A 61 18.44 -8.09 5.70
N ILE A 62 17.53 -8.41 6.62
CA ILE A 62 16.74 -9.65 6.58
C ILE A 62 15.88 -9.70 5.31
N SER A 63 15.26 -8.58 4.96
CA SER A 63 14.42 -8.49 3.76
C SER A 63 15.24 -8.64 2.48
N ILE A 64 16.41 -8.00 2.37
CA ILE A 64 17.31 -8.20 1.21
C ILE A 64 17.79 -9.65 1.12
N ALA A 65 18.18 -10.26 2.25
CA ALA A 65 18.62 -11.66 2.30
C ALA A 65 17.50 -12.64 1.89
N ALA A 66 16.24 -12.29 2.13
CA ALA A 66 15.08 -13.06 1.68
C ALA A 66 14.75 -12.80 0.19
N CYS A 67 14.80 -11.55 -0.26
CA CYS A 67 14.44 -11.17 -1.62
C CYS A 67 15.49 -11.60 -2.66
N LEU A 68 16.78 -11.48 -2.33
CA LEU A 68 17.86 -11.71 -3.30
C LEU A 68 17.88 -13.16 -3.84
N PRO A 69 17.76 -14.22 -3.03
CA PRO A 69 17.65 -15.59 -3.55
C PRO A 69 16.42 -15.78 -4.44
N LEU A 70 15.26 -15.21 -4.08
CA LEU A 70 14.05 -15.29 -4.91
C LEU A 70 14.25 -14.59 -6.26
N LEU A 71 14.91 -13.43 -6.27
CA LEU A 71 15.25 -12.71 -7.50
C LEU A 71 16.19 -13.53 -8.38
N LEU A 72 17.25 -14.10 -7.80
CA LEU A 72 18.21 -14.92 -8.55
C LEU A 72 17.59 -16.21 -9.11
N LEU A 73 16.66 -16.82 -8.37
CA LEU A 73 15.89 -17.97 -8.84
C LEU A 73 14.94 -17.57 -9.98
N HIS A 74 14.31 -16.40 -9.91
CA HIS A 74 13.42 -15.92 -10.98
C HIS A 74 14.18 -15.52 -12.26
N LEU A 75 15.43 -15.10 -12.14
CA LEU A 75 16.33 -14.81 -13.27
C LEU A 75 17.01 -16.06 -13.84
N ASP A 76 16.59 -17.27 -13.43
CA ASP A 76 17.16 -18.56 -13.84
C ASP A 76 18.68 -18.70 -13.64
N PHE A 77 19.29 -17.92 -12.72
CA PHE A 77 20.74 -17.86 -12.58
C PHE A 77 21.36 -19.19 -12.12
N PHE A 78 20.61 -20.00 -11.36
CA PHE A 78 21.11 -21.23 -10.75
C PHE A 78 20.70 -22.52 -11.47
N ASN A 79 19.86 -22.46 -12.52
CA ASN A 79 19.26 -23.67 -13.15
C ASN A 79 18.63 -24.66 -12.15
N VAL A 80 18.27 -24.20 -10.95
CA VAL A 80 17.56 -25.00 -9.94
C VAL A 80 16.09 -24.92 -10.33
N GLY A 81 15.54 -26.00 -10.89
CA GLY A 81 14.19 -26.02 -11.44
C GLY A 81 13.17 -25.29 -10.54
N GLY A 82 12.36 -24.41 -11.14
CA GLY A 82 11.50 -23.43 -10.45
C GLY A 82 10.46 -23.98 -9.47
N THR A 83 10.43 -25.29 -9.22
CA THR A 83 9.52 -25.94 -8.26
C THR A 83 9.78 -25.51 -6.82
N ALA A 84 11.04 -25.31 -6.42
CA ALA A 84 11.38 -24.90 -5.05
C ALA A 84 10.93 -23.45 -4.78
N ALA A 85 11.17 -22.51 -5.71
CA ALA A 85 10.75 -21.12 -5.57
C ALA A 85 9.22 -21.02 -5.43
N ALA A 86 8.48 -21.74 -6.28
CA ALA A 86 7.01 -21.77 -6.23
C ALA A 86 6.47 -22.32 -4.90
N GLN A 87 7.16 -23.30 -4.30
CA GLN A 87 6.75 -23.89 -3.02
C GLN A 87 6.97 -22.96 -1.83
N TYR A 88 8.09 -22.23 -1.77
CA TYR A 88 8.45 -21.42 -0.59
C TYR A 88 8.09 -19.94 -0.69
N ALA A 89 7.96 -19.38 -1.90
CA ALA A 89 7.63 -17.97 -2.09
C ALA A 89 6.38 -17.49 -1.33
N PRO A 90 5.26 -18.24 -1.25
CA PRO A 90 4.08 -17.79 -0.52
C PRO A 90 4.33 -17.64 0.99
N HIS A 91 5.10 -18.57 1.58
CA HIS A 91 5.44 -18.52 3.00
C HIS A 91 6.37 -17.36 3.32
N LEU A 92 7.38 -17.14 2.47
CA LEU A 92 8.33 -16.05 2.62
C LEU A 92 7.65 -14.69 2.42
N ALA A 93 6.74 -14.56 1.46
CA ALA A 93 5.98 -13.34 1.24
C ALA A 93 5.14 -12.96 2.48
N VAL A 94 4.43 -13.93 3.07
CA VAL A 94 3.64 -13.70 4.29
C VAL A 94 4.52 -13.31 5.47
N PHE A 95 5.67 -13.99 5.65
CA PHE A 95 6.66 -13.60 6.65
C PHE A 95 7.12 -12.15 6.46
N LEU A 96 7.51 -11.77 5.24
CA LEU A 96 7.96 -10.41 4.92
C LEU A 96 6.86 -9.37 5.14
N LEU A 97 5.61 -9.69 4.84
CA LEU A 97 4.48 -8.81 5.13
C LEU A 97 4.34 -8.54 6.63
N LEU A 98 4.31 -9.60 7.45
CA LEU A 98 4.21 -9.46 8.92
C LEU A 98 5.42 -8.73 9.50
N TRP A 99 6.62 -9.05 9.01
CA TRP A 99 7.87 -8.42 9.38
C TRP A 99 7.86 -6.92 9.10
N TRP A 100 7.47 -6.52 7.89
CA TRP A 100 7.41 -5.11 7.49
C TRP A 100 6.25 -4.35 8.11
N CYS A 101 5.14 -4.99 8.48
CA CYS A 101 4.11 -4.35 9.29
C CYS A 101 4.67 -3.93 10.67
N ALA A 102 5.40 -4.83 11.33
CA ALA A 102 6.03 -4.54 12.62
C ALA A 102 7.16 -3.50 12.47
N ALA A 103 8.02 -3.65 11.45
CA ALA A 103 9.10 -2.71 11.19
C ALA A 103 8.56 -1.32 10.82
N CYS A 104 7.64 -1.20 9.87
CA CYS A 104 7.04 0.09 9.50
C CYS A 104 6.42 0.78 10.72
N PHE A 105 5.71 0.03 11.57
CA PHE A 105 5.16 0.57 12.81
C PHE A 105 6.26 1.11 13.73
N ALA A 106 7.23 0.28 14.12
CA ALA A 106 8.29 0.71 15.03
C ALA A 106 9.12 1.86 14.44
N LEU A 107 9.51 1.77 13.18
CA LEU A 107 10.45 2.70 12.55
C LEU A 107 9.82 4.06 12.25
N THR A 108 8.54 4.12 11.90
CA THR A 108 7.87 5.37 11.49
C THR A 108 7.00 6.01 12.57
N PHE A 109 6.53 5.25 13.56
CA PHE A 109 5.75 5.80 14.67
C PHE A 109 6.60 6.02 15.92
N VAL A 110 7.67 5.23 16.12
CA VAL A 110 8.51 5.31 17.32
C VAL A 110 9.82 6.03 17.01
N ALA A 111 10.72 5.39 16.25
CA ALA A 111 12.04 5.88 15.85
C ALA A 111 12.73 4.82 14.96
N PRO A 112 13.73 5.17 14.12
CA PRO A 112 14.32 6.50 13.99
C PRO A 112 13.70 7.35 12.87
N PHE A 113 12.81 6.79 12.05
CA PHE A 113 12.20 7.47 10.92
C PHE A 113 10.86 8.11 11.27
N ALA A 114 10.72 8.72 12.44
CA ALA A 114 9.49 9.42 12.81
C ALA A 114 9.21 10.65 11.92
N GLY A 115 10.26 11.29 11.38
CA GLY A 115 10.16 12.40 10.44
C GLY A 115 10.24 11.99 8.96
N LEU A 116 9.81 12.88 8.06
CA LEU A 116 9.92 12.66 6.61
C LEU A 116 11.39 12.56 6.18
N CYS A 117 11.79 11.36 5.76
CA CYS A 117 13.11 11.07 5.22
C CYS A 117 13.04 9.86 4.28
N ASN A 118 14.15 9.51 3.65
CA ASN A 118 14.20 8.34 2.76
C ASN A 118 13.81 7.03 3.48
N GLY A 119 14.26 6.86 4.73
CA GLY A 119 13.90 5.69 5.55
C GLY A 119 12.41 5.62 5.86
N PHE A 120 11.75 6.76 6.08
CA PHE A 120 10.30 6.84 6.29
C PHE A 120 9.52 6.34 5.07
N PHE A 121 9.80 6.89 3.89
CA PHE A 121 9.10 6.46 2.67
C PHE A 121 9.39 5.01 2.31
N ALA A 122 10.64 4.57 2.45
CA ALA A 122 11.03 3.19 2.21
C ALA A 122 10.29 2.22 3.15
N SER A 123 10.17 2.57 4.43
CA SER A 123 9.43 1.79 5.44
C SER A 123 7.94 1.66 5.12
N TRP A 124 7.33 2.61 4.42
CA TRP A 124 5.94 2.53 3.96
C TRP A 124 5.78 1.77 2.63
N VAL A 125 6.72 1.90 1.70
CA VAL A 125 6.71 1.17 0.43
C VAL A 125 6.88 -0.34 0.65
N ALA A 126 7.75 -0.73 1.59
CA ALA A 126 8.05 -2.14 1.85
C ALA A 126 6.82 -3.00 2.23
N PRO A 127 5.96 -2.66 3.22
CA PRO A 127 4.77 -3.46 3.54
C PRO A 127 3.76 -3.49 2.38
N VAL A 128 3.63 -2.43 1.58
CA VAL A 128 2.78 -2.42 0.38
C VAL A 128 3.33 -3.40 -0.67
N ALA A 129 4.63 -3.34 -0.94
CA ALA A 129 5.29 -4.27 -1.86
C ALA A 129 5.19 -5.72 -1.36
N ALA A 130 5.36 -5.97 -0.06
CA ALA A 130 5.19 -7.29 0.55
C ALA A 130 3.75 -7.81 0.45
N LEU A 131 2.74 -6.94 0.59
CA LEU A 131 1.34 -7.31 0.37
C LEU A 131 1.06 -7.69 -1.09
N LEU A 132 1.61 -6.92 -2.03
CA LEU A 132 1.50 -7.22 -3.46
C LEU A 132 2.22 -8.52 -3.83
N LEU A 133 3.37 -8.78 -3.21
CA LEU A 133 4.08 -10.06 -3.35
C LEU A 133 3.26 -11.23 -2.78
N CYS A 134 2.61 -11.06 -1.62
CA CYS A 134 1.68 -12.05 -1.07
C CYS A 134 0.52 -12.32 -2.02
N ARG A 135 -0.05 -11.28 -2.63
CA ARG A 135 -1.12 -11.42 -3.62
C ARG A 135 -0.65 -12.20 -4.86
N ALA A 136 0.56 -11.96 -5.33
CA ALA A 136 1.11 -12.64 -6.51
C ALA A 136 1.45 -14.12 -6.24
N THR A 137 1.89 -14.45 -5.02
CA THR A 137 2.40 -15.78 -4.67
C THR A 137 1.40 -16.66 -3.93
N SER A 138 0.48 -16.08 -3.15
CA SER A 138 -0.48 -16.82 -2.33
C SER A 138 -1.92 -16.69 -2.85
N PRO A 139 -2.51 -17.76 -3.43
CA PRO A 139 -3.90 -17.74 -3.90
C PRO A 139 -4.89 -17.41 -2.79
N ALA A 140 -4.61 -17.84 -1.56
CA ALA A 140 -5.46 -17.56 -0.40
C ALA A 140 -5.51 -16.06 -0.08
N VAL A 141 -4.35 -15.39 -0.08
CA VAL A 141 -4.26 -13.94 0.12
C VAL A 141 -4.86 -13.19 -1.06
N ALA A 142 -4.61 -13.64 -2.29
CA ALA A 142 -5.20 -13.05 -3.49
C ALA A 142 -6.74 -13.10 -3.46
N ALA A 143 -7.31 -14.24 -3.06
CA ALA A 143 -8.76 -14.39 -2.91
C ALA A 143 -9.31 -13.54 -1.76
N ALA A 144 -8.61 -13.48 -0.62
CA ALA A 144 -9.02 -12.63 0.51
C ALA A 144 -9.00 -11.14 0.15
N LEU A 145 -7.91 -10.67 -0.46
CA LEU A 145 -7.79 -9.29 -0.93
C LEU A 145 -8.79 -9.00 -2.06
N GLY A 146 -9.04 -9.97 -2.94
CA GLY A 146 -10.06 -9.88 -3.98
C GLY A 146 -11.45 -9.69 -3.39
N ARG A 147 -11.82 -10.44 -2.35
CA ARG A 147 -13.08 -10.25 -1.61
C ARG A 147 -13.13 -8.90 -0.92
N ALA A 148 -12.04 -8.46 -0.28
CA ALA A 148 -11.98 -7.15 0.37
C ALA A 148 -12.12 -6.00 -0.63
N VAL A 149 -11.44 -6.08 -1.77
CA VAL A 149 -11.53 -5.10 -2.86
C VAL A 149 -12.91 -5.14 -3.53
N ALA A 150 -13.49 -6.31 -3.75
CA ALA A 150 -14.84 -6.44 -4.28
C ALA A 150 -15.88 -5.89 -3.32
N ALA A 151 -15.74 -6.15 -2.02
CA ALA A 151 -16.57 -5.55 -0.98
C ALA A 151 -16.40 -4.02 -0.94
N ALA A 152 -15.17 -3.51 -1.07
CA ALA A 152 -14.91 -2.08 -1.12
C ALA A 152 -15.43 -1.40 -2.40
N ARG A 153 -15.39 -2.09 -3.55
CA ARG A 153 -15.93 -1.60 -4.83
C ARG A 153 -17.45 -1.72 -4.93
N GLY A 154 -18.02 -2.74 -4.29
CA GLY A 154 -19.47 -2.96 -4.20
C GLY A 154 -20.11 -2.07 -3.15
N ALA A 155 -19.37 -1.70 -2.10
CA ALA A 155 -19.67 -0.54 -1.30
C ALA A 155 -19.64 0.67 -2.24
N GLY A 156 -20.79 1.31 -2.46
CA GLY A 156 -20.84 2.53 -3.27
C GLY A 156 -19.82 3.58 -2.80
N ALA A 157 -19.68 4.68 -3.54
CA ALA A 157 -18.70 5.73 -3.24
C ALA A 157 -18.63 6.10 -1.73
N GLU A 158 -19.78 6.10 -1.07
CA GLU A 158 -19.91 6.27 0.39
C GLU A 158 -19.10 5.28 1.22
N GLY A 159 -19.28 3.97 1.03
CA GLY A 159 -18.60 2.97 1.87
C GLY A 159 -17.10 2.90 1.61
N SER A 160 -16.65 3.20 0.39
CA SER A 160 -15.23 3.40 0.08
C SER A 160 -14.63 4.55 0.89
N ILE A 161 -15.33 5.69 1.00
CA ILE A 161 -14.87 6.84 1.78
C ILE A 161 -14.88 6.53 3.27
N VAL A 162 -15.92 5.87 3.79
CA VAL A 162 -15.99 5.47 5.20
C VAL A 162 -14.87 4.48 5.56
N CYS A 163 -14.53 3.56 4.65
CA CYS A 163 -13.39 2.65 4.84
C CYS A 163 -12.06 3.41 4.91
N LEU A 164 -11.83 4.37 4.01
CA LEU A 164 -10.63 5.20 4.03
C LEU A 164 -10.56 6.10 5.27
N LEU A 165 -11.71 6.63 5.72
CA LEU A 165 -11.83 7.40 6.94
C LEU A 165 -11.55 6.52 8.17
N CYS A 166 -12.02 5.27 8.17
CA CYS A 166 -11.69 4.28 9.20
C CYS A 166 -10.18 4.02 9.28
N ALA A 167 -9.51 3.84 8.13
CA ALA A 167 -8.07 3.57 8.06
C ALA A 167 -7.24 4.78 8.55
N THR A 168 -7.58 5.99 8.11
CA THR A 168 -6.90 7.22 8.55
C THR A 168 -7.15 7.51 10.03
N SER A 169 -8.36 7.26 10.54
CA SER A 169 -8.66 7.32 11.98
C SER A 169 -7.81 6.34 12.78
N ALA A 170 -7.57 5.14 12.24
CA ALA A 170 -6.74 4.13 12.88
C ALA A 170 -5.30 4.61 13.07
N VAL A 171 -4.71 5.19 12.03
CA VAL A 171 -3.35 5.75 12.09
C VAL A 171 -3.25 6.86 13.14
N VAL A 172 -4.24 7.76 13.21
CA VAL A 172 -4.23 8.88 14.18
C VAL A 172 -4.26 8.39 15.62
N TRP A 173 -5.11 7.42 15.98
CA TRP A 173 -5.13 6.95 17.36
C TRP A 173 -3.90 6.14 17.72
N ILE A 174 -3.34 5.38 16.77
CA ILE A 174 -2.09 4.64 16.96
C ILE A 174 -0.94 5.62 17.24
N GLU A 175 -0.78 6.67 16.43
CA GLU A 175 0.23 7.72 16.64
C GLU A 175 0.05 8.38 18.01
N ALA A 176 -1.19 8.72 18.37
CA ALA A 176 -1.49 9.32 19.67
C ALA A 176 -1.15 8.37 20.84
N ALA A 177 -1.40 7.07 20.70
CA ALA A 177 -1.05 6.05 21.70
C ALA A 177 0.47 5.93 21.88
N VAL A 178 1.23 5.92 20.78
CA VAL A 178 2.70 5.90 20.83
C VAL A 178 3.22 7.18 21.47
N ALA A 179 2.71 8.34 21.07
CA ALA A 179 3.09 9.63 21.63
C ALA A 179 2.78 9.74 23.13
N LEU A 180 1.73 9.07 23.62
CA LEU A 180 1.42 8.93 25.05
C LEU A 180 2.44 8.04 25.77
N GLY A 181 2.81 6.91 25.19
CA GLY A 181 3.77 5.97 25.78
C GLY A 181 5.20 6.53 25.88
N GLN A 182 5.57 7.45 24.96
CA GLN A 182 6.88 8.09 24.94
C GLN A 182 6.95 9.40 25.77
N ALA A 183 5.83 9.89 26.30
CA ALA A 183 5.76 11.23 26.86
C ALA A 183 6.52 11.37 28.19
N SER A 184 7.45 12.33 28.26
CA SER A 184 7.60 13.16 29.48
C SER A 184 6.34 14.03 29.63
N GLU A 185 5.94 14.39 30.86
CA GLU A 185 4.59 14.87 31.27
C GLU A 185 3.93 16.02 30.46
N SER A 186 4.64 16.65 29.51
CA SER A 186 4.09 17.73 28.70
C SER A 186 2.98 17.28 27.74
N HIS A 187 1.87 18.02 27.73
CA HIS A 187 0.74 17.90 26.80
C HIS A 187 -0.03 16.56 26.80
N THR A 188 -0.01 15.78 27.89
CA THR A 188 -0.76 14.51 28.01
C THR A 188 -2.23 14.64 27.62
N ALA A 189 -2.92 15.71 28.06
CA ALA A 189 -4.32 15.93 27.74
C ALA A 189 -4.59 16.04 26.23
N VAL A 190 -3.70 16.70 25.48
CA VAL A 190 -3.81 16.89 24.03
C VAL A 190 -3.62 15.55 23.30
N LYS A 191 -2.66 14.74 23.76
CA LYS A 191 -2.39 13.41 23.19
C LYS A 191 -3.55 12.43 23.46
N VAL A 192 -4.09 12.42 24.69
CA VAL A 192 -5.29 11.63 25.03
C VAL A 192 -6.47 12.07 24.18
N TRP A 193 -6.63 13.37 23.94
CA TRP A 193 -7.70 13.87 23.07
C TRP A 193 -7.55 13.35 21.63
N ALA A 194 -6.36 13.43 21.03
CA ALA A 194 -6.11 12.89 19.70
C ALA A 194 -6.37 11.36 19.61
N LEU A 195 -6.00 10.62 20.66
CA LEU A 195 -6.31 9.19 20.79
C LEU A 195 -7.83 8.97 20.74
N CYS A 196 -8.59 9.70 21.56
CA CYS A 196 -10.05 9.62 21.58
C CYS A 196 -10.67 9.96 20.22
N VAL A 197 -10.17 11.00 19.54
CA VAL A 197 -10.67 11.42 18.22
C VAL A 197 -10.56 10.27 17.22
N GLY A 198 -9.38 9.65 17.11
CA GLY A 198 -9.17 8.54 16.19
C GLY A 198 -9.96 7.28 16.57
N VAL A 199 -10.02 6.90 17.85
CA VAL A 199 -10.77 5.71 18.32
C VAL A 199 -12.27 5.86 18.05
N VAL A 200 -12.87 7.00 18.43
CA VAL A 200 -14.31 7.24 18.25
C VAL A 200 -14.68 7.28 16.77
N SER A 201 -13.87 7.96 15.95
CA SER A 201 -14.09 8.01 14.50
C SER A 201 -13.99 6.62 13.86
N MET A 202 -12.97 5.82 14.22
CA MET A 202 -12.81 4.45 13.74
C MET A 202 -14.00 3.58 14.15
N ALA A 203 -14.42 3.64 15.42
CA ALA A 203 -15.57 2.87 15.91
C ALA A 203 -16.87 3.25 15.19
N ALA A 204 -17.10 4.53 14.92
CA ALA A 204 -18.25 5.01 14.17
C ALA A 204 -18.24 4.50 12.71
N CYS A 205 -17.08 4.54 12.04
CA CYS A 205 -16.94 3.98 10.69
C CYS A 205 -17.19 2.46 10.67
N VAL A 206 -16.63 1.71 11.62
CA VAL A 206 -16.85 0.26 11.73
C VAL A 206 -18.32 -0.05 11.99
N ALA A 207 -18.96 0.66 12.91
CA ALA A 207 -20.39 0.48 13.20
C ALA A 207 -21.26 0.75 11.96
N TYR A 208 -20.95 1.80 11.19
CA TYR A 208 -21.65 2.10 9.95
C TYR A 208 -21.46 1.02 8.88
N LEU A 209 -20.24 0.52 8.72
CA LEU A 209 -19.94 -0.53 7.75
C LEU A 209 -20.53 -1.89 8.14
N ALA A 210 -20.66 -2.17 9.44
CA ALA A 210 -21.18 -3.43 9.95
C ALA A 210 -22.71 -3.50 10.03
N LEU A 211 -23.37 -2.35 10.20
CA LEU A 211 -24.82 -2.28 10.37
C LEU A 211 -25.48 -1.90 9.05
N GLU A 212 -26.07 -2.87 8.34
CA GLU A 212 -26.84 -2.61 7.11
C GLU A 212 -27.95 -1.55 7.33
N GLN A 213 -28.55 -1.53 8.52
CA GLN A 213 -29.56 -0.55 8.93
C GLN A 213 -29.03 0.89 9.02
N ALA A 214 -27.71 1.08 9.07
CA ALA A 214 -27.08 2.40 9.16
C ALA A 214 -27.08 3.15 7.82
N ALA A 215 -27.39 2.50 6.70
CA ALA A 215 -27.38 3.12 5.36
C ALA A 215 -28.27 4.38 5.27
N GLY A 216 -29.37 4.44 6.03
CA GLY A 216 -30.24 5.63 6.09
C GLY A 216 -29.64 6.83 6.84
N TYR A 217 -28.56 6.63 7.61
CA TYR A 217 -27.95 7.65 8.47
C TYR A 217 -26.65 8.23 7.91
N GLY A 218 -26.27 7.92 6.66
CA GLY A 218 -24.99 8.33 6.07
C GLY A 218 -24.73 9.84 6.16
N TYR A 219 -25.72 10.68 5.86
CA TYR A 219 -25.58 12.14 5.97
C TYR A 219 -25.35 12.63 7.41
N THR A 220 -26.06 12.03 8.38
CA THR A 220 -25.94 12.38 9.80
C THR A 220 -24.56 11.97 10.33
N LEU A 221 -24.11 10.76 9.96
CA LEU A 221 -22.77 10.29 10.26
C LEU A 221 -21.72 11.22 9.65
N ALA A 222 -21.87 11.59 8.38
CA ALA A 222 -20.92 12.45 7.67
C ALA A 222 -20.75 13.81 8.37
N ILE A 223 -21.86 14.48 8.73
CA ILE A 223 -21.81 15.74 9.50
C ILE A 223 -21.16 15.51 10.86
N GLY A 224 -21.57 14.46 11.58
CA GLY A 224 -21.03 14.12 12.88
C GLY A 224 -19.51 13.95 12.85
N LEU A 225 -19.00 13.16 11.90
CA LEU A 225 -17.57 12.96 11.69
C LEU A 225 -16.88 14.25 11.23
N GLY A 226 -17.50 15.06 10.38
CA GLY A 226 -16.97 16.36 9.96
C GLY A 226 -16.74 17.31 11.13
N VAL A 227 -17.75 17.48 11.99
CA VAL A 227 -17.65 18.30 13.21
C VAL A 227 -16.61 17.71 14.18
N TRP A 228 -16.63 16.39 14.37
CA TRP A 228 -15.70 15.67 15.24
C TRP A 228 -14.24 15.89 14.83
N TRP A 229 -13.93 15.76 13.53
CA TRP A 229 -12.58 15.96 13.03
C TRP A 229 -12.15 17.43 13.06
N LEU A 230 -13.04 18.38 12.78
CA LEU A 230 -12.73 19.81 12.91
C LEU A 230 -12.38 20.19 14.37
N GLN A 231 -13.14 19.67 15.33
CA GLN A 231 -12.82 19.82 16.76
C GLN A 231 -11.49 19.12 17.09
N GLY A 232 -11.28 17.92 16.57
CA GLY A 232 -10.04 17.16 16.72
C GLY A 232 -8.81 17.97 16.29
N VAL A 233 -8.88 18.63 15.14
CA VAL A 233 -7.80 19.51 14.65
C VAL A 233 -7.62 20.72 15.58
N ALA A 234 -8.71 21.43 15.90
CA ALA A 234 -8.65 22.63 16.72
C ALA A 234 -7.99 22.42 18.09
N ILE A 235 -8.22 21.25 18.72
CA ILE A 235 -7.68 20.93 20.04
C ILE A 235 -6.30 20.25 19.95
N SER A 236 -6.09 19.36 18.97
CA SER A 236 -4.87 18.54 18.91
C SER A 236 -3.68 19.26 18.25
N PHE A 237 -3.92 20.21 17.34
CA PHE A 237 -2.84 20.83 16.53
C PHE A 237 -2.40 22.20 17.03
N VAL A 238 -3.30 22.99 17.61
CA VAL A 238 -2.95 24.33 18.11
C VAL A 238 -1.81 24.29 19.16
N PRO A 239 -1.72 23.28 20.06
CA PRO A 239 -0.70 23.26 21.11
C PRO A 239 0.54 22.37 20.89
N SER A 240 1.01 22.15 19.65
CA SER A 240 2.41 21.75 19.35
C SER A 240 2.87 20.27 19.34
N VAL A 241 2.01 19.25 19.51
CA VAL A 241 2.45 17.83 19.43
C VAL A 241 2.29 17.15 18.06
N PHE A 242 1.43 17.67 17.18
CA PHE A 242 1.21 17.11 15.84
C PHE A 242 1.76 17.99 14.70
N ASN A 243 2.63 18.95 15.01
CA ASN A 243 3.18 19.87 13.99
C ASN A 243 4.31 19.26 13.16
N GLY A 244 4.90 18.15 13.59
CA GLY A 244 5.77 17.37 12.72
C GLY A 244 4.95 16.85 11.53
N ALA A 245 5.47 16.99 10.32
CA ALA A 245 4.83 16.47 9.11
C ALA A 245 4.88 14.94 9.06
N VAL A 246 4.23 14.27 10.02
CA VAL A 246 4.34 12.82 10.28
C VAL A 246 3.00 12.11 10.01
N ASN A 247 2.96 10.80 10.28
CA ASN A 247 1.80 9.92 10.06
C ASN A 247 0.48 10.52 10.59
N GLY A 248 0.48 10.97 11.85
CA GLY A 248 -0.68 11.58 12.49
C GLY A 248 -1.13 12.89 11.84
N PHE A 249 -0.18 13.74 11.40
CA PHE A 249 -0.49 15.00 10.71
C PHE A 249 -1.25 14.72 9.41
N VAL A 250 -0.66 13.91 8.52
CA VAL A 250 -1.24 13.61 7.21
C VAL A 250 -2.61 12.94 7.35
N CYS A 251 -2.72 11.94 8.23
CA CYS A 251 -3.97 11.22 8.41
C CYS A 251 -5.07 12.07 9.05
N THR A 252 -4.74 13.03 9.92
CA THR A 252 -5.74 13.95 10.47
C THR A 252 -6.32 14.85 9.38
N TRP A 253 -5.47 15.45 8.54
CA TRP A 253 -5.94 16.31 7.45
C TRP A 253 -6.70 15.53 6.38
N LEU A 254 -6.23 14.32 6.03
CA LEU A 254 -6.98 13.42 5.17
C LEU A 254 -8.34 13.09 5.77
N SER A 255 -8.44 12.83 7.08
CA SER A 255 -9.71 12.53 7.74
C SER A 255 -10.69 13.71 7.68
N VAL A 256 -10.20 14.95 7.87
CA VAL A 256 -11.02 16.17 7.68
C VAL A 256 -11.51 16.28 6.24
N GLY A 257 -10.62 16.12 5.27
CA GLY A 257 -10.96 16.19 3.84
C GLY A 257 -11.97 15.12 3.43
N LEU A 258 -11.78 13.88 3.91
CA LEU A 258 -12.66 12.75 3.65
C LEU A 258 -14.04 12.93 4.30
N ALA A 259 -14.10 13.42 5.54
CA ALA A 259 -15.38 13.72 6.19
C ALA A 259 -16.14 14.84 5.46
N GLY A 260 -15.45 15.88 5.01
CA GLY A 260 -16.05 16.95 4.20
C GLY A 260 -16.51 16.45 2.82
N TYR A 261 -15.72 15.61 2.16
CA TYR A 261 -16.10 14.99 0.89
C TYR A 261 -17.28 14.04 1.05
N TYR A 262 -17.32 13.26 2.14
CA TYR A 262 -18.44 12.38 2.48
C TYR A 262 -19.74 13.18 2.67
N CYS A 263 -19.68 14.32 3.38
CA CYS A 263 -20.82 15.23 3.51
C CYS A 263 -21.34 15.71 2.14
N SER A 264 -20.44 16.02 1.21
CA SER A 264 -20.79 16.50 -0.14
C SER A 264 -21.54 15.44 -0.95
N ILE A 265 -21.11 14.18 -0.86
CA ILE A 265 -21.76 13.04 -1.52
C ILE A 265 -23.14 12.79 -0.92
N CYS A 266 -23.25 12.68 0.41
CA CYS A 266 -24.53 12.40 1.05
C CYS A 266 -25.55 13.54 0.88
N ARG A 267 -25.12 14.78 0.62
CA ARG A 267 -26.01 15.91 0.32
C ARG A 267 -26.62 15.82 -1.08
N ASN A 268 -25.94 15.19 -2.03
CA ASN A 268 -26.34 15.15 -3.43
C ASN A 268 -26.41 13.71 -3.98
N PRO A 269 -27.30 12.85 -3.44
CA PRO A 269 -27.39 11.45 -3.87
C PRO A 269 -27.70 11.31 -5.37
N ARG A 270 -28.42 12.29 -5.95
CA ARG A 270 -28.79 12.32 -7.39
C ARG A 270 -27.63 12.44 -8.37
N ARG A 271 -26.39 12.68 -7.91
CA ARG A 271 -25.20 12.76 -8.81
C ARG A 271 -24.50 11.41 -9.03
N LEU A 272 -24.86 10.39 -8.27
CA LEU A 272 -24.19 9.08 -8.31
C LEU A 272 -25.03 7.99 -8.97
N ASP A 273 -26.23 8.31 -9.45
CA ASP A 273 -26.92 7.39 -10.35
C ASP A 273 -25.98 7.17 -11.53
N PRO A 274 -25.46 5.94 -11.74
CA PRO A 274 -24.62 5.65 -12.88
C PRO A 274 -25.43 6.12 -14.08
N VAL A 275 -24.90 7.06 -14.86
CA VAL A 275 -25.50 7.52 -16.11
C VAL A 275 -25.93 6.25 -16.80
N ALA A 276 -27.24 5.98 -16.82
CA ALA A 276 -27.77 4.72 -17.29
C ALA A 276 -27.10 4.54 -18.63
N SER A 277 -26.23 3.52 -18.73
CA SER A 277 -25.49 3.28 -19.95
C SER A 277 -26.57 3.15 -21.00
N SER A 278 -26.71 4.18 -21.82
CA SER A 278 -27.69 4.18 -22.88
C SER A 278 -27.20 3.07 -23.78
N ASP A 279 -27.76 1.87 -23.59
CA ASP A 279 -27.40 0.70 -24.37
C ASP A 279 -27.43 1.14 -25.83
N PRO A 280 -26.29 1.17 -26.52
CA PRO A 280 -26.30 1.47 -27.95
C PRO A 280 -26.99 0.35 -28.75
N GLU A 281 -27.48 -0.72 -28.11
CA GLU A 281 -27.94 -1.94 -28.75
C GLU A 281 -29.35 -1.89 -29.35
N THR A 282 -30.21 -0.90 -29.07
CA THR A 282 -31.56 -0.89 -29.67
C THR A 282 -31.70 -0.27 -31.06
N HIS A 283 -30.62 0.14 -31.73
CA HIS A 283 -30.71 0.70 -33.10
C HIS A 283 -30.15 -0.17 -34.25
N TYR A 284 -29.88 -1.46 -34.03
CA TYR A 284 -29.53 -2.42 -35.10
C TYR A 284 -30.60 -3.48 -35.38
N SER A 285 -31.87 -3.23 -35.05
CA SER A 285 -33.00 -4.02 -35.58
C SER A 285 -33.72 -3.25 -36.68
N SER A 286 -33.58 -3.74 -37.92
CA SER A 286 -34.43 -3.49 -39.12
C SER A 286 -33.70 -2.93 -40.35
N MET A 287 -32.70 -3.65 -40.86
CA MET A 287 -32.52 -3.78 -42.32
C MET A 287 -32.12 -5.22 -42.65
N ALA A 288 -33.12 -6.10 -42.73
CA ALA A 288 -32.95 -7.40 -43.39
C ALA A 288 -32.93 -7.16 -44.91
N PRO A 289 -31.88 -7.56 -45.65
CA PRO A 289 -31.92 -7.56 -47.09
C PRO A 289 -32.86 -8.68 -47.58
N PRO A 290 -33.73 -8.41 -48.57
CA PRO A 290 -34.63 -9.42 -49.10
C PRO A 290 -33.86 -10.40 -50.00
N GLY A 291 -33.95 -11.69 -49.67
CA GLY A 291 -33.90 -12.80 -50.62
C GLY A 291 -32.53 -13.17 -51.20
N MET A 292 -31.89 -14.19 -50.61
CA MET A 292 -31.01 -15.10 -51.33
C MET A 292 -31.40 -16.54 -51.00
N PRO A 293 -31.75 -17.36 -52.01
CA PRO A 293 -32.11 -18.76 -51.79
C PRO A 293 -30.87 -19.64 -51.60
N GLY A 294 -30.98 -20.50 -50.59
CA GLY A 294 -30.39 -21.83 -50.43
C GLY A 294 -29.04 -22.16 -51.08
N ASN A 295 -28.08 -22.54 -50.24
CA ASN A 295 -27.23 -23.68 -50.56
C ASN A 295 -26.98 -24.51 -49.30
N SER A 296 -27.57 -25.70 -49.29
CA SER A 296 -27.20 -26.80 -48.43
C SER A 296 -25.74 -27.17 -48.66
N TYR A 297 -24.92 -27.14 -47.62
CA TYR A 297 -23.66 -27.89 -47.60
C TYR A 297 -23.66 -28.87 -46.45
N CYS A 298 -23.53 -30.13 -46.85
CA CYS A 298 -23.43 -31.34 -46.06
C CYS A 298 -21.95 -31.79 -46.11
N GLY A 299 -21.47 -32.40 -45.03
CA GLY A 299 -20.13 -33.02 -44.93
C GLY A 299 -19.02 -32.03 -44.56
N SER A 300 -18.00 -32.37 -43.79
CA SER A 300 -17.48 -33.68 -43.40
C SER A 300 -16.50 -33.49 -42.25
N ALA A 301 -16.28 -34.57 -41.48
CA ALA A 301 -15.23 -34.71 -40.49
C ALA A 301 -13.86 -34.23 -41.00
N PHE A 302 -13.08 -33.59 -40.14
CA PHE A 302 -11.65 -33.38 -40.33
C PHE A 302 -10.91 -33.66 -39.03
N GLU A 303 -10.39 -34.88 -38.93
CA GLU A 303 -9.25 -35.24 -38.08
C GLU A 303 -7.99 -34.57 -38.65
N GLY A 304 -7.06 -34.16 -37.78
CA GLY A 304 -5.73 -33.76 -38.25
C GLY A 304 -4.93 -32.94 -37.25
N PHE A 305 -4.39 -33.60 -36.23
CA PHE A 305 -3.23 -33.10 -35.49
C PHE A 305 -2.02 -33.05 -36.42
N GLY A 306 -1.66 -31.86 -36.87
CA GLY A 306 -0.46 -31.58 -37.66
C GLY A 306 0.64 -31.00 -36.78
N SER A 307 1.68 -31.82 -36.58
CA SER A 307 2.98 -31.45 -35.99
C SER A 307 3.59 -30.27 -36.76
N GLY A 308 3.77 -29.14 -36.09
CA GLY A 308 4.42 -27.95 -36.63
C GLY A 308 5.94 -28.07 -36.59
N SER A 309 6.52 -28.14 -37.78
CA SER A 309 7.93 -28.03 -38.12
C SER A 309 8.59 -26.79 -37.51
N SER A 310 9.75 -26.99 -36.87
CA SER A 310 10.66 -25.95 -36.43
C SER A 310 11.60 -25.56 -37.57
N ASP A 311 11.23 -24.53 -38.34
CA ASP A 311 12.16 -23.88 -39.25
C ASP A 311 12.94 -22.77 -38.52
N PRO A 312 14.28 -22.69 -38.67
CA PRO A 312 15.09 -21.69 -38.01
C PRO A 312 14.95 -20.31 -38.67
N VAL A 313 14.62 -19.31 -37.85
CA VAL A 313 14.57 -17.90 -38.22
C VAL A 313 15.99 -17.42 -38.60
N PRO A 314 16.17 -16.65 -39.70
CA PRO A 314 17.47 -16.12 -40.08
C PRO A 314 17.95 -15.06 -39.08
N SER A 315 19.16 -15.25 -38.58
CA SER A 315 19.92 -14.29 -37.76
C SER A 315 20.12 -12.96 -38.51
N MET A 316 19.40 -11.91 -38.13
CA MET A 316 19.74 -10.54 -38.51
C MET A 316 21.00 -10.10 -37.74
N GLY A 317 22.08 -9.89 -38.49
CA GLY A 317 23.37 -9.42 -37.96
C GLY A 317 23.26 -8.04 -37.30
N ILE A 318 23.66 -7.97 -36.04
CA ILE A 318 23.83 -6.73 -35.30
C ILE A 318 25.16 -6.09 -35.73
N PRO A 319 25.18 -4.83 -36.21
CA PRO A 319 26.42 -4.15 -36.54
C PRO A 319 27.23 -3.87 -35.26
N SER A 320 28.49 -4.31 -35.27
CA SER A 320 29.48 -4.09 -34.22
C SER A 320 29.75 -2.59 -34.05
N MET A 321 29.25 -2.01 -32.96
CA MET A 321 29.57 -0.65 -32.55
C MET A 321 30.94 -0.65 -31.86
N LYS A 322 31.92 -0.05 -32.54
CA LYS A 322 33.27 0.18 -32.05
C LYS A 322 33.24 1.25 -30.95
N MET A 323 33.39 0.86 -29.69
CA MET A 323 33.51 1.80 -28.57
C MET A 323 34.81 2.61 -28.68
N PRO A 324 34.76 3.94 -28.52
CA PRO A 324 35.97 4.75 -28.40
C PRO A 324 36.61 4.55 -27.02
N SER A 325 37.93 4.38 -27.04
CA SER A 325 38.83 4.37 -25.89
C SER A 325 38.58 5.57 -24.96
N MET A 326 38.09 5.32 -23.75
CA MET A 326 38.07 6.33 -22.69
C MET A 326 39.48 6.46 -22.10
N GLY A 327 40.07 7.64 -22.29
CA GLY A 327 41.31 8.05 -21.66
C GLY A 327 41.15 8.21 -20.15
N SER A 328 42.25 7.93 -19.44
CA SER A 328 42.37 8.06 -17.99
C SER A 328 42.17 9.51 -17.54
N LEU A 329 41.17 9.74 -16.68
CA LEU A 329 41.03 10.97 -15.92
C LEU A 329 41.32 10.67 -14.45
N SER A 330 42.40 11.28 -13.96
CA SER A 330 42.83 11.30 -12.56
C SER A 330 41.80 12.02 -11.68
N PRO A 331 41.55 11.56 -10.43
CA PRO A 331 40.66 12.27 -9.53
C PRO A 331 41.41 13.44 -8.86
N SER A 332 41.01 14.65 -9.23
CA SER A 332 41.27 15.88 -8.47
C SER A 332 40.27 15.94 -7.31
N MET A 333 40.78 15.89 -6.07
CA MET A 333 40.00 16.17 -4.87
C MET A 333 39.61 17.66 -4.84
N GLY A 334 38.35 17.94 -5.13
CA GLY A 334 37.71 19.23 -4.90
C GLY A 334 36.65 19.12 -3.81
N ALA A 335 37.04 19.44 -2.57
CA ALA A 335 36.12 19.71 -1.49
C ALA A 335 35.46 21.07 -1.71
N HIS A 336 34.14 21.12 -1.81
CA HIS A 336 33.27 22.19 -1.30
C HIS A 336 31.82 21.91 -1.72
N GLY A 337 31.05 21.36 -0.78
CA GLY A 337 29.59 21.30 -0.84
C GLY A 337 29.07 21.58 0.56
N THR A 338 28.61 22.80 0.79
CA THR A 338 27.97 23.24 2.03
C THR A 338 26.63 22.54 2.17
N ALA A 339 26.62 21.43 2.91
CA ALA A 339 25.40 20.87 3.46
C ALA A 339 24.93 21.77 4.61
N GLU A 340 23.65 22.15 4.60
CA GLU A 340 23.01 22.78 5.75
C GLU A 340 23.10 21.84 6.96
N PRO A 341 23.52 22.33 8.14
CA PRO A 341 23.62 21.51 9.32
C PRO A 341 22.22 21.16 9.83
N CYS A 342 21.91 19.86 9.89
CA CYS A 342 20.93 19.35 10.83
C CYS A 342 21.34 19.83 12.23
N LEU A 343 20.43 20.54 12.89
CA LEU A 343 20.60 21.15 14.20
C LEU A 343 21.28 20.19 15.19
N SER A 344 22.54 20.51 15.54
CA SER A 344 23.23 19.86 16.65
C SER A 344 22.43 20.07 17.95
N PRO A 345 22.32 19.06 18.81
CA PRO A 345 21.78 19.26 20.16
C PRO A 345 22.67 20.27 20.88
N GLY A 346 22.05 21.34 21.39
CA GLY A 346 22.73 22.37 22.16
C GLY A 346 23.46 21.77 23.38
N PRO A 347 24.46 22.48 23.93
CA PRO A 347 25.22 22.00 25.08
C PRO A 347 24.27 21.66 26.23
N VAL A 348 24.36 20.43 26.73
CA VAL A 348 23.67 19.97 27.93
C VAL A 348 24.06 20.89 29.07
N SER A 349 23.13 21.74 29.48
CA SER A 349 23.31 22.59 30.65
C SER A 349 23.43 21.68 31.86
N VAL A 350 24.63 21.62 32.43
CA VAL A 350 24.90 20.88 33.67
C VAL A 350 24.01 21.47 34.76
N ALA A 351 22.99 20.72 35.17
CA ALA A 351 22.08 21.12 36.22
C ALA A 351 22.87 21.40 37.50
N THR A 352 22.80 22.64 37.96
CA THR A 352 23.32 23.05 39.27
C THR A 352 22.53 22.30 40.34
N PRO A 353 23.18 21.65 41.32
CA PRO A 353 22.48 20.91 42.37
C PRO A 353 21.56 21.86 43.17
N PRO A 354 20.38 21.39 43.61
CA PRO A 354 19.45 22.20 44.38
C PRO A 354 20.09 22.60 45.73
N PRO A 355 19.81 23.82 46.24
CA PRO A 355 20.30 24.27 47.52
C PRO A 355 19.81 23.33 48.63
N GLN A 356 20.75 22.78 49.39
CA GLN A 356 20.46 21.98 50.57
C GLN A 356 19.61 22.82 51.55
N ARG A 357 18.44 22.31 51.94
CA ARG A 357 17.65 22.87 53.03
C ARG A 357 18.47 22.73 54.32
N PRO A 358 18.58 23.80 55.14
CA PRO A 358 19.13 23.66 56.48
C PRO A 358 18.18 22.84 57.34
N ASP A 359 18.72 21.78 57.94
CA ASP A 359 18.04 20.99 58.97
C ASP A 359 17.81 21.87 60.20
N TYR A 360 16.54 22.05 60.58
CA TYR A 360 16.08 22.59 61.85
C TYR A 360 15.20 21.56 62.53
#